data_AF-N6XH27-F1
#
_entry.id   AF-N6XH27-F1
#
_cell.length_a   1.000
_cell.length_b   1.000
_cell.length_c   1.000
_cell.angle_alpha   90.00
_cell.angle_beta   90.00
_cell.angle_gamma   90.00
#
_symmetry.space_group_name_H-M   'P 1'
#
loop_
_entity.id
_entity.type
_entity.pdbx_description
1 polymer ?
#
loop_
_entity_poly.entity_id
_entity_poly.type
_entity_poly.pdbx_seq_one_letter_code
_entity_poly.pdbx_strand_id
1 'polypeptide(L)'
;MRTVKAPGFGPKGVLRCVLPFTVFLKLKDIGGNVLPPYDEAFREVAMDTAQAAAYRDLAGRLTQELKQALAKRDTTLLGVVLNVLLAWPDCCFRSETVVHPRTRNTLAFVAAQFNELEVMPKERELIEICKQEKAEGRKTLVYSVYTGTRDTTSRLKVLLEQEGFKVAVLRASVDASRREDWIAEQLDRGIDVLITNPELVKTGLDLLEFPTIVFLQSGYNVYSLQQAARRSWRICQKQPVRVIYLGYASSSQMTCWG
;
A
#
# COMPACT_ATOMS: atom_id res chain seq x y z
N MET A 1 20.26 13.48 -44.29
CA MET A 1 21.07 12.82 -43.25
C MET A 1 20.18 11.83 -42.51
N ARG A 2 20.45 10.53 -42.61
CA ARG A 2 19.62 9.47 -42.02
C ARG A 2 20.23 9.12 -40.65
N THR A 3 19.58 9.54 -39.56
CA THR A 3 20.03 9.25 -38.19
C THR A 3 19.72 7.80 -37.85
N VAL A 4 20.77 6.97 -37.75
CA VAL A 4 20.68 5.60 -37.24
C VAL A 4 20.94 5.64 -35.74
N LYS A 5 20.03 5.08 -34.93
CA LYS A 5 20.25 4.89 -33.48
C LYS A 5 21.47 3.99 -33.28
N ALA A 6 22.50 4.49 -32.62
CA ALA A 6 23.65 3.69 -32.19
C ALA A 6 23.21 2.58 -31.21
N PRO A 7 23.91 1.43 -31.16
CA PRO A 7 23.62 0.36 -30.22
C PRO A 7 23.65 0.91 -28.78
N GLY A 8 22.64 0.53 -27.99
CA GLY A 8 22.42 1.04 -26.64
C GLY A 8 23.66 0.88 -25.75
N PHE A 9 23.80 1.80 -24.80
CA PHE A 9 24.92 1.84 -23.87
C PHE A 9 24.94 0.57 -23.00
N GLY A 10 25.84 -0.37 -23.33
CA GLY A 10 25.88 -1.69 -22.71
C GLY A 10 26.44 -1.67 -21.28
N PRO A 11 26.26 -2.78 -20.51
CA PRO A 11 26.71 -2.86 -19.12
C PRO A 11 28.21 -2.59 -18.92
N LYS A 12 29.05 -2.97 -19.90
CA LYS A 12 30.48 -2.66 -19.91
C LYS A 12 30.77 -1.16 -20.03
N GLY A 13 29.92 -0.42 -20.74
CA GLY A 13 29.99 1.04 -20.83
C GLY A 13 29.65 1.72 -19.50
N VAL A 14 28.62 1.25 -18.80
CA VAL A 14 28.28 1.73 -17.44
C VAL A 14 29.43 1.50 -16.48
N LEU A 15 30.02 0.30 -16.51
CA LEU A 15 31.10 -0.06 -15.60
C LEU A 15 32.38 0.75 -15.83
N ARG A 16 32.71 1.07 -17.09
CA ARG A 16 33.96 1.76 -17.47
C ARG A 16 33.84 3.27 -17.53
N CYS A 17 32.68 3.80 -17.85
CA CYS A 17 32.51 5.23 -18.14
C CYS A 17 31.62 5.95 -17.15
N VAL A 18 30.78 5.23 -16.37
CA VAL A 18 29.86 5.85 -15.40
C VAL A 18 30.32 5.59 -13.98
N LEU A 19 30.56 4.33 -13.60
CA LEU A 19 30.94 3.98 -12.23
C LEU A 19 32.22 4.68 -11.71
N PRO A 20 33.30 4.86 -12.50
CA PRO A 20 34.50 5.55 -12.01
C PRO A 20 34.29 7.03 -11.68
N PHE A 21 33.22 7.63 -12.20
CA PHE A 21 32.84 9.02 -11.97
C PHE A 21 31.52 9.15 -11.18
N THR A 22 31.02 8.04 -10.60
CA THR A 22 29.80 8.03 -9.80
C THR A 22 30.16 7.94 -8.32
N VAL A 23 29.60 8.84 -7.51
CA VAL A 23 29.68 8.75 -6.05
C VAL A 23 28.37 8.20 -5.53
N PHE A 24 28.43 7.07 -4.82
CA PHE A 24 27.28 6.52 -4.11
C PHE A 24 27.23 7.16 -2.72
N LEU A 25 26.37 8.17 -2.55
CA LEU A 25 26.07 8.76 -1.24
C LEU A 25 24.75 8.19 -0.73
N LYS A 26 24.74 7.70 0.52
CA LYS A 26 23.46 7.48 1.22
C LYS A 26 23.14 8.75 1.99
N LEU A 27 21.85 9.07 2.14
CA LEU A 27 21.42 10.23 2.93
C LEU A 27 21.97 10.21 4.36
N LYS A 28 22.15 9.02 4.95
CA LYS A 28 22.76 8.84 6.28
C LYS A 28 24.27 9.14 6.33
N ASP A 29 24.95 9.14 5.17
CA ASP A 29 26.38 9.40 5.07
C ASP A 29 26.66 10.92 4.94
N ILE A 30 25.61 11.73 4.76
CA ILE A 30 25.66 13.19 4.81
C ILE A 30 25.63 13.57 6.30
N GLY A 31 26.79 13.87 6.88
CA GLY A 31 26.91 14.29 8.27
C GLY A 31 26.09 15.54 8.59
N GLY A 32 25.67 15.69 9.86
CA GLY A 32 25.10 16.94 10.39
C GLY A 32 23.64 16.93 10.86
N ASN A 33 23.09 15.79 11.29
CA ASN A 33 21.72 15.71 11.84
C ASN A 33 20.65 16.37 10.92
N VAL A 34 20.91 16.36 9.61
CA VAL A 34 20.17 17.11 8.59
C VAL A 34 18.77 16.54 8.38
N LEU A 35 18.52 15.32 8.86
CA LEU A 35 17.25 14.63 8.73
C LEU A 35 16.63 14.44 10.12
N PRO A 36 15.31 14.64 10.24
CA PRO A 36 14.61 14.38 11.49
C PRO A 36 14.54 12.87 11.78
N PRO A 37 14.16 12.47 13.01
CA PRO A 37 13.95 11.08 13.34
C PRO A 37 12.99 10.39 12.37
N TYR A 38 13.26 9.12 12.08
CA TYR A 38 12.47 8.27 11.20
C TYR A 38 12.22 6.94 11.89
N ASP A 39 10.97 6.67 12.20
CA ASP A 39 10.55 5.46 12.92
C ASP A 39 9.59 4.63 12.05
N GLU A 40 9.89 3.34 11.93
CA GLU A 40 9.01 2.35 11.32
C GLU A 40 8.42 1.44 12.41
N ALA A 41 7.10 1.24 12.37
CA ALA A 41 6.40 0.35 13.28
C ALA A 41 5.45 -0.57 12.50
N PHE A 42 5.48 -1.86 12.82
CA PHE A 42 4.45 -2.80 12.40
C PHE A 42 3.42 -2.93 13.51
N ARG A 43 2.14 -2.73 13.20
CA ARG A 43 1.02 -2.93 14.12
C ARG A 43 0.18 -4.09 13.66
N GLU A 44 0.17 -5.13 14.49
CA GLU A 44 -0.71 -6.27 14.33
C GLU A 44 -2.14 -5.89 14.75
N VAL A 45 -3.10 -6.20 13.88
CA VAL A 45 -4.52 -5.94 14.12
C VAL A 45 -5.27 -7.26 14.15
N ALA A 46 -6.00 -7.53 15.23
CA ALA A 46 -6.84 -8.72 15.31
C ALA A 46 -8.06 -8.58 14.40
N MET A 47 -8.41 -9.64 13.68
CA MET A 47 -9.70 -9.73 12.98
C MET A 47 -10.83 -9.90 13.98
N ASP A 48 -12.03 -9.42 13.63
CA ASP A 48 -13.23 -9.76 14.38
C ASP A 48 -13.52 -11.27 14.32
N THR A 49 -14.24 -11.81 15.31
CA THR A 49 -14.43 -13.26 15.45
C THR A 49 -15.06 -13.91 14.21
N ALA A 50 -16.08 -13.28 13.63
CA ALA A 50 -16.74 -13.73 12.40
C ALA A 50 -15.81 -13.64 11.18
N GLN A 51 -15.10 -12.52 11.03
CA GLN A 51 -14.12 -12.30 9.97
C GLN A 51 -13.00 -13.35 10.02
N ALA A 52 -12.46 -13.62 11.21
CA ALA A 52 -11.41 -14.61 11.44
C ALA A 52 -11.87 -16.04 11.11
N ALA A 53 -13.12 -16.40 11.48
CA ALA A 53 -13.69 -17.70 11.15
C ALA A 53 -13.86 -17.87 9.63
N ALA A 54 -14.47 -16.89 8.96
CA ALA A 54 -14.64 -16.90 7.51
C ALA A 54 -13.29 -16.93 6.76
N TYR A 55 -12.27 -16.22 7.27
CA TYR A 55 -10.92 -16.28 6.72
C TYR A 55 -10.30 -17.68 6.82
N ARG A 56 -10.37 -18.31 7.99
CA ARG A 56 -9.83 -19.66 8.21
C ARG A 56 -10.50 -20.68 7.31
N ASP A 57 -11.82 -20.59 7.15
CA ASP A 57 -12.57 -21.49 6.27
C ASP A 57 -12.17 -21.30 4.80
N LEU A 58 -12.05 -20.04 4.34
CA LEU A 58 -11.59 -19.72 2.99
C LEU A 58 -10.16 -20.22 2.75
N ALA A 59 -9.24 -19.93 3.69
CA ALA A 59 -7.86 -20.36 3.63
C ALA A 59 -7.74 -21.89 3.60
N GLY A 60 -8.53 -22.60 4.41
CA GLY A 60 -8.56 -24.06 4.43
C GLY A 60 -9.00 -24.64 3.08
N ARG A 61 -10.12 -24.16 2.53
CA ARG A 61 -10.66 -24.61 1.23
C ARG A 61 -9.67 -24.35 0.09
N LEU A 62 -9.16 -23.12 -0.04
CA LEU A 62 -8.23 -22.78 -1.11
C LEU A 62 -6.88 -23.51 -0.98
N THR A 63 -6.40 -23.75 0.24
CA THR A 63 -5.19 -24.54 0.47
C THR A 63 -5.39 -25.99 0.04
N GLN A 64 -6.57 -26.57 0.28
CA GLN A 64 -6.89 -27.92 -0.15
C GLN A 64 -6.93 -28.03 -1.69
N GLU A 65 -7.62 -27.10 -2.36
CA GLU A 65 -7.66 -27.01 -3.82
C GLU A 65 -6.25 -26.86 -4.41
N LEU A 66 -5.43 -25.99 -3.82
CA LEU A 66 -4.05 -25.79 -4.25
C LEU A 66 -3.22 -27.08 -4.11
N LYS A 67 -3.34 -27.80 -2.99
CA LYS A 67 -2.63 -29.08 -2.78
C LYS A 67 -3.03 -30.12 -3.84
N GLN A 68 -4.31 -30.22 -4.17
CA GLN A 68 -4.79 -31.14 -5.21
C GLN A 68 -4.26 -30.76 -6.61
N ALA A 69 -4.22 -29.47 -6.94
CA ALA A 69 -3.66 -28.98 -8.19
C ALA A 69 -2.15 -29.25 -8.29
N LEU A 70 -1.40 -28.98 -7.22
CA LEU A 70 0.05 -29.24 -7.17
C LEU A 70 0.38 -30.73 -7.28
N ALA A 71 -0.43 -31.61 -6.70
CA ALA A 71 -0.28 -33.07 -6.88
C ALA A 71 -0.41 -33.49 -8.36
N LYS A 72 -1.19 -32.73 -9.14
CA LYS A 72 -1.34 -32.90 -10.59
C LYS A 72 -0.34 -32.07 -11.41
N ARG A 73 0.67 -31.47 -10.76
CA ARG A 73 1.68 -30.55 -11.34
C ARG A 73 1.07 -29.29 -11.97
N ASP A 74 -0.11 -28.86 -11.53
CA ASP A 74 -0.74 -27.62 -11.96
C ASP A 74 -0.41 -26.48 -10.97
N THR A 75 0.34 -25.49 -11.45
CA THR A 75 0.76 -24.31 -10.68
C THR A 75 -0.15 -23.09 -10.90
N THR A 76 -1.19 -23.21 -11.72
CA THR A 76 -2.03 -22.08 -12.13
C THR A 76 -2.85 -21.47 -10.99
N LEU A 77 -3.11 -22.25 -9.94
CA LEU A 77 -3.84 -21.80 -8.76
C LEU A 77 -3.02 -20.99 -7.76
N LEU A 78 -1.69 -21.08 -7.78
CA LEU A 78 -0.83 -20.40 -6.80
C LEU A 78 -1.08 -18.89 -6.75
N GLY A 79 -1.08 -18.26 -7.93
CA GLY A 79 -1.29 -16.82 -8.03
C GLY A 79 -2.69 -16.39 -7.59
N VAL A 80 -3.72 -17.18 -7.90
CA VAL A 80 -5.10 -16.86 -7.52
C VAL A 80 -5.29 -17.01 -6.02
N VAL A 81 -4.86 -18.13 -5.45
CA VAL A 81 -4.99 -18.40 -4.01
C VAL A 81 -4.26 -17.34 -3.18
N LEU A 82 -3.00 -17.04 -3.51
CA LEU A 82 -2.22 -16.05 -2.78
C LEU A 82 -2.87 -14.65 -2.84
N ASN A 83 -3.31 -14.22 -4.02
CA ASN A 83 -3.96 -12.92 -4.19
C ASN A 83 -5.29 -12.81 -3.43
N VAL A 84 -6.07 -13.89 -3.38
CA VAL A 84 -7.33 -13.91 -2.63
C VAL A 84 -7.05 -13.86 -1.13
N LEU A 85 -6.14 -14.69 -0.62
CA LEU A 85 -5.86 -14.76 0.82
C LEU A 85 -5.19 -13.50 1.38
N LEU A 86 -4.54 -12.70 0.53
CA LEU A 86 -4.02 -11.40 0.91
C LEU A 86 -5.05 -10.28 0.82
N ALA A 87 -5.91 -10.30 -0.21
CA ALA A 87 -6.88 -9.23 -0.45
C ALA A 87 -8.17 -9.36 0.35
N TRP A 88 -8.68 -10.57 0.54
CA TRP A 88 -9.98 -10.80 1.18
C TRP A 88 -10.08 -10.21 2.59
N PRO A 89 -9.06 -10.31 3.47
CA PRO A 89 -9.12 -9.68 4.80
C PRO A 89 -9.39 -8.18 4.79
N ASP A 90 -8.92 -7.46 3.76
CA ASP A 90 -9.13 -6.02 3.60
C ASP A 90 -10.37 -5.68 2.74
N CYS A 91 -10.95 -6.68 2.06
CA CYS A 91 -12.05 -6.50 1.10
C CYS A 91 -13.34 -7.24 1.51
N CYS A 92 -13.40 -7.81 2.72
CA CYS A 92 -14.53 -8.62 3.18
C CYS A 92 -15.82 -7.83 3.45
N PHE A 93 -15.88 -6.54 3.08
CA PHE A 93 -17.12 -5.77 2.96
C PHE A 93 -17.89 -6.08 1.66
N ARG A 94 -17.34 -6.94 0.80
CA ARG A 94 -17.97 -7.47 -0.42
C ARG A 94 -17.92 -8.99 -0.41
N SER A 95 -18.88 -9.61 -1.08
CA SER A 95 -18.79 -11.04 -1.37
C SER A 95 -17.67 -11.31 -2.37
N GLU A 96 -16.96 -12.42 -2.20
CA GLU A 96 -15.86 -12.82 -3.07
C GLU A 96 -16.15 -14.21 -3.66
N THR A 97 -16.09 -14.29 -4.99
CA THR A 97 -16.19 -15.55 -5.74
C THR A 97 -14.84 -15.86 -6.36
N VAL A 98 -14.19 -16.92 -5.89
CA VAL A 98 -12.90 -17.39 -6.39
C VAL A 98 -13.15 -18.37 -7.52
N VAL A 99 -12.62 -18.07 -8.71
CA VAL A 99 -12.75 -18.91 -9.89
C VAL A 99 -11.38 -19.38 -10.39
N HIS A 100 -11.35 -20.60 -10.92
CA HIS A 100 -10.17 -21.15 -11.54
C HIS A 100 -9.83 -20.37 -12.83
N PRO A 101 -8.57 -19.93 -13.05
CA PRO A 101 -8.22 -19.02 -14.15
C PRO A 101 -8.41 -19.66 -15.53
N ARG A 102 -8.14 -20.97 -15.66
CA ARG A 102 -8.33 -21.75 -16.90
C ARG A 102 -9.75 -22.30 -17.06
N THR A 103 -10.21 -23.13 -16.13
CA THR A 103 -11.47 -23.87 -16.26
C THR A 103 -12.70 -23.02 -15.94
N ARG A 104 -12.52 -21.84 -15.32
CA ARG A 104 -13.60 -20.96 -14.84
C ARG A 104 -14.53 -21.57 -13.79
N ASN A 105 -14.19 -22.75 -13.25
CA ASN A 105 -14.93 -23.37 -12.16
C ASN A 105 -14.82 -22.54 -10.89
N THR A 106 -15.91 -22.42 -10.13
CA THR A 106 -15.91 -21.79 -8.81
C THR A 106 -15.19 -22.67 -7.80
N LEU A 107 -14.13 -22.15 -7.20
CA LEU A 107 -13.31 -22.80 -6.16
C LEU A 107 -13.85 -22.51 -4.77
N ALA A 108 -14.27 -21.27 -4.53
CA ALA A 108 -14.84 -20.84 -3.26
C ALA A 108 -15.77 -19.65 -3.46
N PHE A 109 -16.78 -19.55 -2.59
CA PHE A 109 -17.62 -18.37 -2.43
C PHE A 109 -17.65 -18.00 -0.96
N VAL A 110 -17.50 -16.71 -0.66
CA VAL A 110 -17.61 -16.17 0.69
C VAL A 110 -18.47 -14.92 0.66
N ALA A 111 -19.48 -14.87 1.52
CA ALA A 111 -20.34 -13.70 1.67
C ALA A 111 -19.59 -12.53 2.32
N ALA A 112 -20.07 -11.31 2.08
CA ALA A 112 -19.58 -10.14 2.81
C ALA A 112 -19.74 -10.34 4.32
N GLN A 113 -18.70 -10.02 5.08
CA GLN A 113 -18.68 -10.07 6.54
C GLN A 113 -19.04 -8.73 7.17
N PHE A 114 -18.84 -7.64 6.43
CA PHE A 114 -19.16 -6.28 6.84
C PHE A 114 -20.01 -5.61 5.78
N ASN A 115 -20.83 -4.65 6.19
CA ASN A 115 -21.51 -3.76 5.25
C ASN A 115 -20.62 -2.55 4.88
N GLU A 116 -21.10 -1.70 3.96
CA GLU A 116 -20.32 -0.56 3.44
C GLU A 116 -20.00 0.52 4.49
N LEU A 117 -20.72 0.56 5.62
CA LEU A 117 -20.60 1.56 6.68
C LEU A 117 -19.98 1.00 7.98
N GLU A 118 -19.95 -0.32 8.15
CA GLU A 118 -19.37 -0.97 9.32
C GLU A 118 -17.84 -0.89 9.28
N VAL A 119 -17.25 -0.25 10.29
CA VAL A 119 -15.79 -0.08 10.39
C VAL A 119 -15.10 -1.42 10.70
N MET A 120 -14.22 -1.85 9.80
CA MET A 120 -13.40 -3.05 9.99
C MET A 120 -12.23 -2.79 10.94
N PRO A 121 -11.60 -3.82 11.54
CA PRO A 121 -10.58 -3.62 12.56
C PRO A 121 -9.38 -2.76 12.13
N LYS A 122 -8.84 -2.96 10.91
CA LYS A 122 -7.75 -2.10 10.39
C LYS A 122 -8.18 -0.67 10.10
N GLU A 123 -9.43 -0.49 9.69
CA GLU A 123 -10.01 0.83 9.46
C GLU A 123 -10.20 1.58 10.78
N ARG A 124 -10.60 0.85 11.84
CA ARG A 124 -10.67 1.38 13.21
C ARG A 124 -9.29 1.84 13.69
N GLU A 125 -8.25 1.04 13.48
CA GLU A 125 -6.89 1.46 13.85
C GLU A 125 -6.39 2.64 13.03
N LEU A 126 -6.71 2.70 11.74
CA LEU A 126 -6.41 3.86 10.92
C LEU A 126 -7.07 5.12 11.47
N ILE A 127 -8.36 5.05 11.84
CA ILE A 127 -9.11 6.16 12.40
C ILE A 127 -8.45 6.65 13.69
N GLU A 128 -8.06 5.74 14.59
CA GLU A 128 -7.40 6.10 15.85
C GLU A 128 -6.03 6.74 15.63
N ILE A 129 -5.23 6.25 14.67
CA ILE A 129 -3.98 6.91 14.26
C ILE A 129 -4.27 8.32 13.74
N CYS A 130 -5.24 8.48 12.84
CA CYS A 130 -5.60 9.79 12.28
C CYS A 130 -6.08 10.77 13.37
N LYS A 131 -6.81 10.28 14.39
CA LYS A 131 -7.26 11.10 15.53
C LYS A 131 -6.08 11.59 16.37
N GLN A 132 -5.14 10.71 16.68
CA GLN A 132 -3.91 11.05 17.42
C GLN A 132 -3.09 12.09 16.65
N GLU A 133 -2.87 11.87 15.36
CA GLU A 133 -2.12 12.80 14.51
C GLU A 133 -2.79 14.17 14.40
N LYS A 134 -4.12 14.20 14.22
CA LYS A 134 -4.86 15.45 14.15
C LYS A 134 -4.81 16.23 15.46
N ALA A 135 -4.84 15.54 16.61
CA ALA A 135 -4.67 16.17 17.91
C ALA A 135 -3.28 16.81 18.08
N GLU A 136 -2.25 16.25 17.45
CA GLU A 136 -0.90 16.80 17.37
C GLU A 136 -0.72 17.86 16.26
N GLY A 137 -1.78 18.18 15.49
CA GLY A 137 -1.74 19.10 14.36
C GLY A 137 -0.99 18.55 13.14
N ARG A 138 -0.85 17.23 13.04
CA ARG A 138 -0.12 16.50 11.99
C ARG A 138 -1.09 15.93 10.96
N LYS A 139 -0.68 15.91 9.68
CA LYS A 139 -1.46 15.31 8.59
C LYS A 139 -0.99 13.88 8.33
N THR A 140 -1.90 13.03 7.85
CA THR A 140 -1.62 11.61 7.62
C THR A 140 -1.69 11.25 6.13
N LEU A 141 -0.67 10.56 5.63
CA LEU A 141 -0.66 9.93 4.30
C LEU A 141 -1.02 8.46 4.44
N VAL A 142 -2.05 8.03 3.71
CA VAL A 142 -2.58 6.68 3.79
C VAL A 142 -2.39 5.97 2.46
N TYR A 143 -1.64 4.88 2.49
CA TYR A 143 -1.44 4.04 1.32
C TYR A 143 -2.41 2.87 1.30
N SER A 144 -3.12 2.74 0.17
CA SER A 144 -3.93 1.57 -0.13
C SER A 144 -3.71 1.08 -1.56
N VAL A 145 -3.53 -0.22 -1.71
CA VAL A 145 -3.12 -0.84 -2.99
C VAL A 145 -4.30 -1.32 -3.82
N TYR A 146 -5.44 -1.61 -3.20
CA TYR A 146 -6.61 -2.14 -3.89
C TYR A 146 -7.44 -1.00 -4.50
N THR A 147 -7.52 -1.01 -5.84
CA THR A 147 -8.24 -0.01 -6.63
C THR A 147 -9.17 -0.72 -7.64
N GLY A 148 -10.05 0.04 -8.31
CA GLY A 148 -10.96 -0.52 -9.32
C GLY A 148 -12.08 -1.36 -8.70
N THR A 149 -12.22 -2.63 -9.11
CA THR A 149 -13.30 -3.51 -8.63
C THR A 149 -13.21 -3.85 -7.13
N ARG A 150 -12.04 -3.64 -6.52
CA ARG A 150 -11.79 -3.76 -5.07
C ARG A 150 -11.39 -2.42 -4.46
N ASP A 151 -11.99 -1.32 -4.92
CA ASP A 151 -11.60 0.02 -4.44
C ASP A 151 -11.87 0.22 -2.94
N THR A 152 -10.81 0.12 -2.14
CA THR A 152 -10.78 0.42 -0.71
C THR A 152 -10.63 1.92 -0.46
N THR A 153 -10.07 2.69 -1.41
CA THR A 153 -9.80 4.12 -1.22
C THR A 153 -11.07 4.95 -1.05
N SER A 154 -12.12 4.63 -1.82
CA SER A 154 -13.44 5.26 -1.69
C SER A 154 -14.07 4.99 -0.34
N ARG A 155 -13.98 3.75 0.13
CA ARG A 155 -14.53 3.33 1.43
C ARG A 155 -13.83 4.05 2.58
N LEU A 156 -12.49 4.05 2.57
CA LEU A 156 -11.70 4.75 3.59
C LEU A 156 -12.01 6.24 3.62
N LYS A 157 -12.23 6.88 2.46
CA LYS A 157 -12.64 8.28 2.39
C LYS A 157 -13.95 8.51 3.14
N VAL A 158 -14.97 7.71 2.87
CA VAL A 158 -16.29 7.84 3.53
C VAL A 158 -16.18 7.65 5.04
N LEU A 159 -15.49 6.60 5.49
CA LEU A 159 -15.34 6.32 6.92
C LEU A 159 -14.59 7.43 7.66
N LEU A 160 -13.51 7.96 7.08
CA LEU A 160 -12.76 9.06 7.68
C LEU A 160 -13.54 10.40 7.63
N GLU A 161 -14.30 10.66 6.58
CA GLU A 161 -15.15 11.86 6.51
C GLU A 161 -16.28 11.82 7.57
N GLN A 162 -16.84 10.64 7.87
CA GLN A 162 -17.82 10.45 8.94
C GLN A 162 -17.24 10.75 10.33
N GLU A 163 -15.96 10.48 10.55
CA GLU A 163 -15.22 10.83 11.77
C GLU A 163 -14.78 12.32 11.80
N GLY A 164 -15.18 13.13 10.80
CA GLY A 164 -14.91 14.57 10.75
C GLY A 164 -13.54 14.95 10.19
N PHE A 165 -12.88 14.06 9.44
CA PHE A 165 -11.64 14.38 8.72
C PHE A 165 -11.92 15.01 7.37
N LYS A 166 -11.09 15.98 6.96
CA LYS A 166 -11.02 16.45 5.58
C LYS A 166 -10.10 15.53 4.78
N VAL A 167 -10.68 14.74 3.87
CA VAL A 167 -9.96 13.66 3.19
C VAL A 167 -9.88 13.91 1.68
N ALA A 168 -8.69 13.75 1.11
CA ALA A 168 -8.49 13.73 -0.33
C ALA A 168 -8.03 12.35 -0.80
N VAL A 169 -8.43 11.95 -2.01
CA VAL A 169 -8.01 10.69 -2.63
C VAL A 169 -7.32 10.99 -3.96
N LEU A 170 -6.01 10.71 -4.03
CA LEU A 170 -5.26 10.80 -5.27
C LEU A 170 -5.48 9.53 -6.09
N ARG A 171 -6.07 9.68 -7.27
CA ARG A 171 -6.39 8.57 -8.19
C ARG A 171 -5.48 8.59 -9.42
N ALA A 172 -5.41 7.43 -10.08
CA ALA A 172 -4.67 7.27 -11.33
C ALA A 172 -5.20 8.16 -12.48
N SER A 173 -6.46 8.61 -12.40
CA SER A 173 -7.07 9.56 -13.33
C SER A 173 -6.43 10.95 -13.28
N VAL A 174 -5.65 11.26 -12.24
CA VAL A 174 -4.88 12.50 -12.17
C VAL A 174 -3.54 12.29 -12.89
N ASP A 175 -3.34 13.05 -13.96
CA ASP A 175 -2.13 13.04 -14.77
C ASP A 175 -0.88 13.28 -13.93
N ALA A 176 0.19 12.53 -14.21
CA ALA A 176 1.42 12.57 -13.42
C ALA A 176 2.01 13.98 -13.29
N SER A 177 1.96 14.79 -14.36
CA SER A 177 2.46 16.17 -14.38
C SER A 177 1.67 17.13 -13.49
N ARG A 178 0.42 16.79 -13.14
CA ARG A 178 -0.48 17.64 -12.36
C ARG A 178 -0.62 17.20 -10.91
N ARG A 179 0.03 16.09 -10.50
CA ARG A 179 -0.14 15.52 -9.16
C ARG A 179 0.39 16.46 -8.08
N GLU A 180 1.50 17.13 -8.32
CA GLU A 180 2.08 18.10 -7.37
C GLU A 180 1.11 19.26 -7.13
N ASP A 181 0.68 19.92 -8.21
CA ASP A 181 -0.29 21.02 -8.14
C ASP A 181 -1.60 20.59 -7.48
N TRP A 182 -2.11 19.42 -7.85
CA TRP A 182 -3.35 18.90 -7.28
C TRP A 182 -3.23 18.66 -5.76
N ILE A 183 -2.10 18.15 -5.29
CA ILE A 183 -1.85 17.95 -3.86
C ILE A 183 -1.74 19.29 -3.15
N ALA A 184 -1.04 20.27 -3.74
CA ALA A 184 -0.95 21.62 -3.19
C ALA A 184 -2.34 22.27 -3.04
N GLU A 185 -3.20 22.17 -4.06
CA GLU A 185 -4.58 22.64 -3.97
C GLU A 185 -5.37 21.95 -2.84
N GLN A 186 -5.16 20.65 -2.61
CA GLN A 186 -5.82 19.97 -1.48
C GLN A 186 -5.27 20.44 -0.13
N LEU A 187 -3.97 20.70 -0.03
CA LEU A 187 -3.34 21.23 1.17
C LEU A 187 -3.89 22.62 1.51
N ASP A 188 -4.11 23.49 0.51
CA ASP A 188 -4.71 24.81 0.69
C ASP A 188 -6.17 24.73 1.19
N ARG A 189 -6.88 23.66 0.83
CA ARG A 189 -8.22 23.35 1.37
C ARG A 189 -8.17 22.83 2.82
N GLY A 190 -6.98 22.61 3.36
CA GLY A 190 -6.72 22.18 4.72
C GLY A 190 -7.09 20.72 4.96
N ILE A 191 -6.69 19.82 4.05
CA ILE A 191 -6.92 18.38 4.27
C ILE A 191 -6.13 17.85 5.48
N ASP A 192 -6.75 16.92 6.20
CA ASP A 192 -6.14 16.20 7.31
C ASP A 192 -5.48 14.91 6.82
N VAL A 193 -6.09 14.25 5.82
CA VAL A 193 -5.69 12.93 5.34
C VAL A 193 -5.63 12.88 3.81
N LEU A 194 -4.52 12.36 3.27
CA LEU A 194 -4.37 12.05 1.86
C LEU A 194 -4.34 10.53 1.67
N ILE A 195 -5.26 9.97 0.89
CA ILE A 195 -5.27 8.55 0.52
C ILE A 195 -4.73 8.41 -0.90
N THR A 196 -3.80 7.49 -1.12
CA THR A 196 -3.25 7.23 -2.46
C THR A 196 -2.75 5.80 -2.62
N ASN A 197 -2.55 5.36 -3.86
CA ASN A 197 -1.81 4.14 -4.14
C ASN A 197 -0.31 4.44 -4.19
N PRO A 198 0.56 3.65 -3.53
CA PRO A 198 2.00 3.89 -3.49
C PRO A 198 2.65 3.96 -4.88
N GLU A 199 2.10 3.27 -5.89
CA GLU A 199 2.61 3.34 -7.27
C GLU A 199 2.42 4.73 -7.90
N LEU A 200 1.44 5.52 -7.45
CA LEU A 200 1.17 6.86 -8.00
C LEU A 200 2.19 7.91 -7.54
N VAL A 201 2.87 7.65 -6.44
CA VAL A 201 3.84 8.58 -5.82
C VAL A 201 5.29 8.10 -5.92
N LYS A 202 5.52 7.05 -6.71
CA LYS A 202 6.82 6.41 -6.89
C LYS A 202 7.85 7.32 -7.57
N THR A 203 7.43 8.32 -8.34
CA THR A 203 8.34 9.18 -9.10
C THR A 203 8.13 10.65 -8.74
N GLY A 204 9.19 11.32 -8.27
CA GLY A 204 9.27 12.79 -8.20
C GLY A 204 8.51 13.48 -7.06
N LEU A 205 7.38 12.95 -6.60
CA LEU A 205 6.54 13.64 -5.60
C LEU A 205 7.20 13.67 -4.20
N ASP A 206 7.24 14.86 -3.60
CA ASP A 206 7.64 15.10 -2.22
C ASP A 206 6.42 15.44 -1.36
N LEU A 207 6.21 14.68 -0.28
CA LEU A 207 4.99 14.73 0.54
C LEU A 207 5.29 15.20 1.96
N LEU A 208 6.07 16.28 2.10
CA LEU A 208 6.59 16.77 3.37
C LEU A 208 5.51 17.15 4.38
N GLU A 209 4.36 17.61 3.88
CA GLU A 209 3.21 18.00 4.70
C GLU A 209 2.54 16.82 5.42
N PHE A 210 2.88 15.58 5.06
CA PHE A 210 2.34 14.36 5.66
C PHE A 210 3.44 13.58 6.41
N PRO A 211 3.81 14.01 7.62
CA PRO A 211 4.90 13.39 8.39
C PRO A 211 4.58 11.97 8.87
N THR A 212 3.30 11.59 8.91
CA THR A 212 2.88 10.24 9.31
C THR A 212 2.32 9.50 8.11
N ILE A 213 2.86 8.32 7.85
CA ILE A 213 2.51 7.46 6.73
C ILE A 213 1.93 6.16 7.29
N VAL A 214 0.74 5.78 6.84
CA VAL A 214 0.09 4.52 7.22
C VAL A 214 -0.10 3.66 5.98
N PHE A 215 0.48 2.47 5.99
CA PHE A 215 0.23 1.43 4.99
C PHE A 215 -0.88 0.51 5.49
N LEU A 216 -2.07 0.56 4.87
CA LEU A 216 -3.08 -0.46 5.14
C LEU A 216 -2.65 -1.80 4.56
N GLN A 217 -1.97 -1.81 3.42
CA GLN A 217 -1.48 -3.03 2.80
C GLN A 217 -0.06 -2.83 2.32
N SER A 218 0.79 -3.84 2.53
CA SER A 218 2.18 -3.82 2.07
C SER A 218 2.34 -4.00 0.56
N GLY A 219 1.34 -4.60 -0.11
CA GLY A 219 1.48 -5.02 -1.50
C GLY A 219 2.61 -6.04 -1.70
N TYR A 220 2.99 -6.31 -2.96
CA TYR A 220 4.05 -7.27 -3.30
C TYR A 220 5.37 -6.60 -3.72
N ASN A 221 5.35 -5.30 -4.02
CA ASN A 221 6.51 -4.60 -4.55
C ASN A 221 7.27 -3.89 -3.43
N VAL A 222 8.26 -4.58 -2.85
CA VAL A 222 9.13 -4.05 -1.79
C VAL A 222 9.81 -2.74 -2.22
N TYR A 223 10.15 -2.60 -3.51
CA TYR A 223 10.78 -1.40 -4.03
C TYR A 223 9.82 -0.20 -3.97
N SER A 224 8.57 -0.38 -4.37
CA SER A 224 7.54 0.66 -4.28
C SER A 224 7.22 0.99 -2.82
N LEU A 225 7.18 0.00 -1.93
CA LEU A 225 7.01 0.20 -0.49
C LEU A 225 8.12 1.09 0.10
N GLN A 226 9.39 0.72 -0.14
CA GLN A 226 10.54 1.46 0.39
C GLN A 226 10.64 2.86 -0.19
N GLN A 227 10.30 3.05 -1.47
CA GLN A 227 10.27 4.38 -2.07
C GLN A 227 9.13 5.24 -1.54
N ALA A 228 7.96 4.65 -1.27
CA ALA A 228 6.78 5.33 -0.76
C ALA A 228 6.93 5.72 0.72
N ALA A 229 7.56 4.86 1.54
CA ALA A 229 7.78 5.08 2.96
C ALA A 229 8.71 6.27 3.24
N ARG A 230 9.62 6.60 2.31
CA ARG A 230 10.56 7.71 2.45
C ARG A 230 10.11 9.01 1.78
N ARG A 231 8.89 9.09 1.27
CA ARG A 231 8.39 10.28 0.54
C ARG A 231 8.26 11.53 1.40
N SER A 232 8.03 11.33 2.69
CA SER A 232 7.94 12.43 3.67
C SER A 232 9.27 12.70 4.36
N TRP A 233 10.30 11.88 4.14
CA TRP A 233 11.61 12.00 4.79
C TRP A 233 12.66 12.58 3.83
N ARG A 234 12.72 13.92 3.79
CA ARG A 234 13.68 14.71 3.00
C ARG A 234 14.45 15.69 3.87
N ILE A 235 15.51 16.26 3.30
CA ILE A 235 16.36 17.29 3.92
C ILE A 235 15.54 18.48 4.47
N CYS A 236 14.43 18.84 3.83
CA CYS A 236 13.58 19.96 4.27
C CYS A 236 12.54 19.56 5.35
N GLN A 237 12.46 18.28 5.74
CA GLN A 237 11.49 17.82 6.73
C GLN A 237 11.91 18.31 8.14
N LYS A 238 10.97 18.91 8.86
CA LYS A 238 11.20 19.45 10.21
C LYS A 238 10.55 18.61 11.30
N GLN A 239 9.61 17.74 10.93
CA GLN A 239 8.88 16.91 11.87
C GLN A 239 9.42 15.46 11.88
N PRO A 240 9.41 14.76 13.02
CA PRO A 240 9.71 13.33 13.07
C PRO A 240 8.77 12.56 12.14
N VAL A 241 9.33 11.74 11.25
CA VAL A 241 8.55 10.94 10.30
C VAL A 241 8.23 9.60 10.92
N ARG A 242 6.95 9.21 10.89
CA ARG A 242 6.49 7.92 11.39
C ARG A 242 5.85 7.12 10.28
N VAL A 243 6.30 5.88 10.09
CA VAL A 243 5.73 4.96 9.11
C VAL A 243 5.13 3.77 9.85
N ILE A 244 3.84 3.57 9.67
CA ILE A 244 3.07 2.53 10.35
C ILE A 244 2.56 1.54 9.31
N TYR A 245 2.87 0.26 9.50
CA TYR A 245 2.40 -0.83 8.66
C TYR A 245 1.31 -1.61 9.42
N LEU A 246 0.10 -1.66 8.88
CA LEU A 246 -1.00 -2.43 9.46
C LEU A 246 -1.07 -3.80 8.81
N GLY A 247 -1.07 -4.86 9.61
CA GLY A 247 -1.24 -6.23 9.15
C GLY A 247 -2.24 -6.99 10.02
N TYR A 248 -3.12 -7.78 9.41
CA TYR A 248 -3.98 -8.65 10.19
C TYR A 248 -3.18 -9.77 10.84
N ALA A 249 -3.33 -9.91 12.15
CA ALA A 249 -2.73 -10.99 12.93
C ALA A 249 -3.18 -12.36 12.40
N SER A 250 -2.28 -13.36 12.46
CA SER A 250 -2.57 -14.75 12.04
C SER A 250 -3.11 -14.89 10.62
N SER A 251 -2.69 -14.01 9.70
CA SER A 251 -3.09 -14.05 8.29
C SER A 251 -1.90 -14.21 7.36
N SER A 252 -2.15 -14.54 6.08
CA SER A 252 -1.11 -14.55 5.04
C SER A 252 -0.38 -13.20 4.92
N GLN A 253 -0.97 -12.10 5.40
CA GLN A 253 -0.29 -10.81 5.46
C GLN A 253 0.94 -10.89 6.35
N MET A 254 0.85 -11.51 7.53
CA MET A 254 2.03 -11.71 8.39
C MET A 254 3.06 -12.66 7.76
N THR A 255 2.61 -13.72 7.08
CA THR A 255 3.52 -14.69 6.44
C THR A 255 4.33 -14.08 5.28
N CYS A 256 3.81 -13.04 4.62
CA CYS A 256 4.57 -12.31 3.60
C CYS A 256 5.56 -11.28 4.18
N TRP A 257 5.51 -11.00 5.48
CA TRP A 257 6.40 -10.06 6.18
C TRP A 257 7.59 -10.75 6.87
N GLY A 258 7.47 -12.03 7.25
CA GLY A 258 8.54 -12.84 7.85
C GLY A 258 9.37 -13.58 6.80
#